data_AF-A0A2E6I553-F1
#
_entry.id   AF-A0A2E6I553-F1
#
_cell.length_a   1.000
_cell.length_b   1.000
_cell.length_c   1.000
_cell.angle_alpha   90.00
_cell.angle_beta   90.00
_cell.angle_gamma   90.00
#
_symmetry.space_group_name_H-M   'P 1'
#
loop_
_entity.id
_entity.type
_entity.pdbx_description
1 polymer ?
#
loop_
_entity_poly.entity_id
_entity_poly.type
_entity_poly.pdbx_seq_one_letter_code
_entity_poly.pdbx_strand_id
1 'polypeptide(L)' 'MGQETNRFGSDPMILDTFDHTTPDFRVSADSPALTNAATPPDDGFFQAVSYIGGMGSEVDWTAGWTTSEQPAEP' A
#
# COMPACT_ATOMS: atom_id res chain seq x y z
N MET A 1 -13.77 18.50 0.27
CA MET A 1 -14.14 17.33 -0.56
C MET A 1 -12.84 16.58 -0.77
N GLY A 2 -12.62 15.47 -0.04
CA GLY A 2 -11.30 14.84 0.06
C GLY A 2 -11.35 13.32 0.22
N GLN A 3 -12.49 12.70 -0.13
CA GLN A 3 -12.71 11.26 0.00
C GLN A 3 -13.21 10.63 -1.31
N GLU A 4 -13.27 11.40 -2.40
CA GLU A 4 -14.02 11.06 -3.63
C GLU A 4 -13.35 9.97 -4.50
N THR A 5 -12.16 9.47 -4.14
CA THR A 5 -11.41 8.48 -4.92
C THR A 5 -11.10 7.17 -4.18
N ASN A 6 -11.59 7.00 -2.95
CA ASN A 6 -11.53 5.70 -2.29
C ASN A 6 -12.43 4.70 -3.03
N ARG A 7 -11.82 3.71 -3.66
CA ARG A 7 -12.49 2.78 -4.56
C ARG A 7 -13.12 1.62 -3.78
N PHE A 8 -14.27 1.89 -3.16
CA PHE A 8 -15.02 0.88 -2.41
C PHE A 8 -15.43 -0.31 -3.32
N GLY A 9 -15.14 -1.53 -2.89
CA GLY A 9 -15.47 -2.76 -3.63
C GLY A 9 -14.54 -3.10 -4.79
N SER A 10 -13.45 -2.36 -5.00
CA SER A 10 -12.36 -2.75 -5.92
C SER A 10 -11.24 -3.41 -5.14
N ASP A 11 -10.74 -4.54 -5.65
CA ASP A 11 -9.59 -5.23 -5.07
C ASP A 11 -8.34 -4.35 -5.17
N PRO A 12 -7.68 -4.00 -4.06
CA PRO A 12 -6.41 -3.27 -4.08
C PRO A 12 -5.23 -4.08 -4.66
N MET A 13 -5.41 -5.37 -4.97
CA MET A 13 -4.40 -6.25 -5.54
C MET A 13 -3.09 -6.22 -4.73
N ILE A 14 -3.22 -6.34 -3.40
CA ILE A 14 -2.06 -6.50 -2.54
C ILE A 14 -1.47 -7.89 -2.81
N LEU A 15 -0.14 -8.01 -2.74
CA LEU A 15 0.59 -9.24 -2.99
C LEU A 15 0.37 -10.25 -1.85
N ASP A 16 1.44 -10.83 -1.29
CA ASP A 16 1.34 -11.96 -0.37
C ASP A 16 1.16 -11.53 1.09
N THR A 17 0.04 -10.87 1.39
CA THR A 17 -0.21 -10.35 2.76
C THR A 17 -0.39 -11.43 3.82
N PHE A 18 -0.66 -12.67 3.39
CA PHE A 18 -0.95 -13.80 4.27
C PHE A 18 0.19 -14.81 4.32
N ASP A 19 1.33 -14.54 3.70
CA ASP A 19 2.55 -15.30 3.95
C ASP A 19 3.03 -15.05 5.38
N HIS A 20 2.94 -16.08 6.21
CA HIS A 20 3.32 -16.01 7.63
C HIS A 20 4.82 -15.98 7.87
N THR A 21 5.62 -16.20 6.83
CA THR A 21 7.08 -16.23 6.89
C THR A 21 7.71 -14.99 6.25
N THR A 22 7.14 -14.53 5.14
CA THR A 22 7.58 -13.35 4.39
C THR A 22 6.40 -12.55 3.86
N PRO A 23 5.63 -11.85 4.73
CA PRO A 23 4.46 -11.10 4.28
C PRO A 23 4.86 -9.98 3.32
N ASP A 24 4.19 -9.90 2.17
CA ASP A 24 4.40 -8.86 1.16
C ASP A 24 3.14 -7.99 1.03
N PHE A 25 3.21 -6.81 1.63
CA PHE A 25 2.12 -5.84 1.64
C PHE A 25 2.16 -4.85 0.48
N ARG A 26 3.06 -5.03 -0.48
CA ARG A 26 3.10 -4.19 -1.69
C ARG A 26 1.89 -4.46 -2.55
N VAL A 27 1.55 -3.47 -3.38
CA VAL A 27 0.50 -3.63 -4.38
C VAL A 27 1.08 -4.11 -5.70
N SER A 28 0.32 -4.91 -6.44
CA SER A 28 0.66 -5.29 -7.81
C SER A 28 0.79 -4.04 -8.71
N ALA A 29 1.61 -4.14 -9.77
CA ALA A 29 1.80 -3.07 -10.74
C ALA A 29 0.49 -2.66 -11.46
N ASP A 30 -0.49 -3.55 -11.52
CA ASP A 30 -1.82 -3.29 -12.10
C ASP A 30 -2.84 -2.81 -11.06
N SER A 31 -2.42 -2.56 -9.82
CA SER A 31 -3.32 -2.20 -8.73
C SER A 31 -4.06 -0.89 -9.00
N PRO A 32 -5.37 -0.82 -8.70
CA PRO A 32 -6.11 0.44 -8.78
C PRO A 32 -5.56 1.50 -7.82
N ALA A 33 -4.80 1.13 -6.78
CA ALA A 33 -4.16 2.04 -5.85
C ALA A 33 -3.01 2.84 -6.48
N LEU A 34 -2.49 2.44 -7.65
CA LEU A 34 -1.44 3.16 -8.38
C LEU A 34 -1.98 4.20 -9.37
N THR A 35 -3.29 4.48 -9.32
CA THR A 35 -3.96 5.39 -10.27
C THR A 35 -4.75 6.46 -9.52
N ASN A 36 -4.81 7.67 -10.07
CA ASN A 36 -5.57 8.80 -9.51
C ASN A 36 -5.10 9.28 -8.12
N ALA A 37 -3.81 9.15 -7.81
CA ALA A 37 -3.23 9.80 -6.64
C ALA A 37 -3.49 11.32 -6.68
N ALA A 38 -3.92 11.87 -5.54
CA ALA A 38 -4.17 13.30 -5.42
C ALA A 38 -2.86 14.08 -5.47
N THR A 39 -2.86 15.24 -6.12
CA THR A 39 -1.73 16.17 -6.04
C THR A 39 -1.76 16.84 -4.65
N PRO A 40 -0.72 16.66 -3.83
CA PRO A 40 -0.65 17.33 -2.53
C PRO A 40 -0.48 18.85 -2.71
N PRO A 41 -0.82 19.66 -1.68
CA PRO A 41 -0.51 21.09 -1.68
C PRO A 41 0.99 21.33 -1.84
N ASP A 42 1.36 22.37 -2.60
CA ASP A 42 2.75 22.81 -2.78
C ASP A 42 3.21 23.66 -1.59
N ASP A 43 3.17 23.06 -0.39
CA ASP A 43 3.55 23.69 0.89
C ASP A 43 4.91 23.22 1.42
N GLY A 44 5.56 22.28 0.71
CA GLY A 44 6.85 21.70 1.06
C GLY A 44 6.80 20.64 2.17
N PHE A 45 5.63 20.34 2.74
CA PHE A 45 5.48 19.28 3.74
C PHE A 45 5.26 17.91 3.10
N PHE A 46 4.45 17.86 2.03
CA PHE A 46 4.14 16.63 1.32
C PHE A 46 4.96 16.47 0.05
N GLN A 47 5.35 15.24 -0.26
CA GLN A 47 5.92 14.87 -1.56
C GLN A 47 4.84 14.22 -2.42
N ALA A 48 4.77 14.62 -3.69
CA ALA A 48 3.87 13.99 -4.65
C ALA A 48 4.32 12.56 -4.97
N VAL A 49 3.41 11.61 -4.85
CA VAL A 49 3.60 10.20 -5.21
C VAL A 49 2.52 9.75 -6.18
N SER A 50 2.77 8.67 -6.92
CA SER A 50 1.82 8.13 -7.91
C SER A 50 0.81 7.12 -7.34
N TYR A 51 0.88 6.82 -6.03
CA TYR A 51 0.02 5.84 -5.37
C TYR A 51 -0.88 6.46 -4.30
N ILE A 52 -1.99 5.78 -4.01
CA ILE A 52 -2.97 6.14 -2.96
C ILE A 52 -2.71 5.25 -1.74
N GLY A 53 -2.54 5.87 -0.57
CA GLY A 53 -2.30 5.17 0.69
C GLY A 53 -0.80 5.07 1.04
N GLY A 54 -0.47 4.11 1.90
CA GLY A 54 0.90 3.91 2.39
C GLY A 54 1.69 2.83 1.65
N MET A 55 1.06 2.02 0.80
CA MET A 55 1.70 0.86 0.16
C MET A 55 1.91 1.13 -1.33
N GLY A 56 3.14 0.97 -1.80
CA GLY A 56 3.52 1.08 -3.21
C GLY A 56 3.90 -0.28 -3.81
N SER A 57 4.22 -0.30 -5.10
CA SER A 57 4.69 -1.50 -5.81
C SER A 57 6.21 -1.66 -5.74
N GLU A 58 6.96 -0.57 -5.59
CA GLU A 58 8.42 -0.55 -5.74
C GLU A 58 9.18 -0.70 -4.42
N VAL A 59 8.80 0.07 -3.39
CA VAL A 59 9.53 0.13 -2.12
C VAL A 59 8.67 -0.47 -1.01
N ASP A 60 9.16 -1.54 -0.41
CA ASP A 60 8.63 -2.07 0.85
C ASP A 60 9.30 -1.35 2.03
N TRP A 61 8.64 -0.30 2.53
CA TRP A 61 9.10 0.40 3.73
C TRP A 61 8.79 -0.37 5.03
N THR A 62 7.93 -1.40 4.95
CA THR A 62 7.58 -2.23 6.11
C THR A 62 8.64 -3.30 6.38
N ALA A 63 9.54 -3.54 5.42
CA ALA A 63 10.67 -4.43 5.57
C ALA A 63 11.47 -4.12 6.85
N GLY A 64 11.55 -5.10 7.75
CA GLY A 64 12.23 -4.99 9.06
C GLY A 64 11.40 -4.32 10.16
N TRP A 65 10.23 -3.76 9.85
CA TRP A 65 9.23 -3.30 10.81
C TRP A 65 8.13 -4.34 11.05
N THR A 66 7.84 -5.15 10.04
CA THR A 66 6.95 -6.30 10.12
C THR A 66 7.79 -7.55 10.34
N THR A 67 7.66 -8.16 11.51
CA THR A 67 8.20 -9.50 11.78
C THR A 67 7.10 -10.52 11.43
N SER A 68 7.49 -11.70 10.95
CA SER A 68 6.64 -12.89 10.88
C SER A 68 6.17 -13.26 12.29
N GLU A 69 5.10 -12.62 12.77
CA GLU A 69 4.66 -12.66 14.18
C GLU A 69 3.45 -13.56 14.41
N GLN A 70 3.12 -14.46 13.46
CA GLN A 70 2.18 -15.54 13.75
C GLN A 70 2.95 -16.73 14.32
N PRO A 71 2.86 -17.02 15.65
CA PRO A 71 3.26 -18.33 16.13
C PRO A 71 2.42 -19.35 15.37
N ALA A 72 3.07 -20.35 14.75
CA ALA A 72 2.39 -21.43 14.06
C ALA A 72 1.27 -21.97 14.97
N GLU A 73 0.00 -21.85 14.54
CA GLU A 73 -1.10 -22.45 15.28
C GLU A 73 -0.86 -23.97 15.38
N PRO A 74 -1.01 -24.58 16.57
CA PRO A 74 -0.86 -26.02 16.76
C PRO A 74 -1.99 -26.84 16.11
#